data_AF-A0A7C5WUX5-F1
#
_entry.id   AF-A0A7C5WUX5-F1
#
_cell.length_a   1.000
_cell.length_b   1.000
_cell.length_c   1.000
_cell.angle_alpha   90.00
_cell.angle_beta   90.00
_cell.angle_gamma   90.00
#
_symmetry.space_group_name_H-M   'P 1'
#
loop_
_entity.id
_entity.type
_entity.pdbx_description
1 polymer ?
#
loop_
_entity_poly.entity_id
_entity_poly.type
_entity_poly.pdbx_seq_one_letter_code
_entity_poly.pdbx_strand_id
1 'polypeptide(L)' 'MNKVMQSVFFMTLMISIIQAKVLDATYSVSYGIFGELGISEAHLETDGNTYTIEVSARTTGIVKRLSQDRQEHYTS' A
#
# COMPACT_ATOMS: atom_id res chain seq x y z
N MET A 1 -9.36 21.72 -36.41
CA MET A 1 -9.52 20.45 -35.68
C MET A 1 -11.00 20.08 -35.69
N ASN A 2 -11.38 18.90 -36.17
CA ASN A 2 -12.79 18.51 -36.25
C ASN A 2 -13.42 18.47 -34.85
N LYS A 3 -14.69 18.88 -34.71
CA LYS A 3 -15.41 18.91 -33.41
C LYS A 3 -15.36 17.55 -32.69
N VAL A 4 -15.41 16.47 -33.45
CA VAL A 4 -15.25 15.09 -32.96
C VAL A 4 -13.87 14.87 -32.33
N MET A 5 -12.81 15.36 -32.97
CA MET A 5 -11.44 15.23 -32.49
C MET A 5 -11.21 16.04 -31.21
N GLN A 6 -11.83 17.21 -31.09
CA GLN A 6 -11.85 17.97 -29.83
C GLN A 6 -12.59 17.22 -28.72
N SER A 7 -13.75 16.63 -29.02
CA SER A 7 -14.54 15.88 -28.03
C SER A 7 -13.78 14.67 -27.49
N VAL A 8 -13.11 13.92 -28.39
CA VAL A 8 -12.30 12.76 -28.00
C VAL A 8 -11.12 13.20 -27.11
N PHE A 9 -10.45 14.29 -27.45
CA PHE A 9 -9.34 14.84 -26.65
C PHE A 9 -9.77 15.26 -25.24
N PHE A 10 -10.93 15.91 -25.11
CA PHE A 10 -11.47 16.27 -23.79
C PHE A 10 -11.88 15.06 -22.97
N MET A 11 -12.40 14.01 -23.62
CA MET A 11 -12.79 12.77 -22.94
C MET A 11 -11.58 12.03 -22.36
N THR A 12 -10.47 11.93 -23.10
CA THR A 12 -9.24 11.32 -22.59
C THR A 12 -8.61 12.12 -21.45
N LEU A 13 -8.70 13.45 -21.48
CA LEU A 13 -8.19 14.32 -20.41
C LEU A 13 -8.94 14.13 -19.07
N MET A 14 -10.23 13.82 -19.10
CA MET A 14 -11.02 13.59 -17.89
C MET A 14 -10.75 12.22 -17.25
N ILE A 15 -10.39 11.21 -18.05
CA ILE A 15 -10.10 9.85 -17.56
C ILE A 15 -8.81 9.80 -16.74
N SER A 16 -7.82 10.66 -17.02
CA SER A 16 -6.55 10.68 -16.28
C SER A 16 -6.66 11.14 -14.82
N ILE A 17 -7.79 11.73 -14.42
CA ILE A 17 -8.01 12.22 -13.05
C ILE A 17 -8.54 11.11 -12.12
N ILE A 18 -9.03 9.99 -12.68
CA ILE A 18 -9.72 8.91 -11.96
C ILE A 18 -8.74 7.80 -11.54
N GLN A 19 -7.42 7.96 -11.73
CA GLN A 19 -6.48 6.93 -11.30
C GLN A 19 -6.31 6.95 -9.78
N ALA A 20 -6.67 5.84 -9.13
CA ALA A 20 -6.36 5.59 -7.75
C ALA A 20 -4.84 5.63 -7.55
N LYS A 21 -4.41 6.36 -6.52
CA LYS A 21 -3.00 6.46 -6.16
C LYS A 21 -2.69 5.46 -5.07
N VAL A 22 -1.78 4.54 -5.37
CA VAL A 22 -1.31 3.53 -4.42
C VAL A 22 0.09 3.90 -3.93
N LEU A 23 0.31 3.77 -2.63
CA LEU A 23 1.62 3.86 -1.99
C LEU A 23 1.81 2.66 -1.07
N ASP A 24 2.79 1.82 -1.42
CA ASP A 24 3.21 0.68 -0.62
C ASP A 24 4.52 0.99 0.09
N ALA A 25 4.59 0.65 1.37
CA ALA A 25 5.80 0.74 2.16
C ALA A 25 6.01 -0.55 2.95
N THR A 26 7.21 -1.12 2.86
CA THR A 26 7.60 -2.29 3.64
C THR A 26 8.74 -1.91 4.57
N TYR A 27 8.57 -2.17 5.86
CA TYR A 27 9.58 -1.99 6.89
C TYR A 27 9.99 -3.36 7.45
N SER A 28 11.28 -3.65 7.44
CA SER A 28 11.85 -4.88 7.99
C SER A 28 12.81 -4.53 9.13
N VAL A 29 12.67 -5.23 10.26
CA VAL A 29 13.57 -5.12 11.41
C VAL A 29 14.45 -6.36 11.45
N SER A 30 15.76 -6.16 11.46
CA SER A 30 16.74 -7.24 11.55
C SER A 30 17.77 -6.99 12.66
N TYR A 31 18.27 -8.06 13.29
CA TYR A 31 19.27 -7.95 14.35
C TYR A 31 20.34 -9.05 14.28
N GLY A 32 21.57 -8.63 13.94
CA GLY A 32 22.77 -9.48 14.00
C GLY A 32 22.59 -10.86 13.37
N ILE A 33 23.02 -11.90 14.09
CA ILE A 33 22.92 -13.30 13.65
C ILE A 33 21.48 -13.84 13.61
N PHE A 34 20.54 -13.14 14.26
CA PHE A 34 19.15 -13.58 14.35
C PHE A 34 18.35 -13.24 13.09
N GLY A 35 18.92 -12.45 12.19
CA GLY A 35 18.31 -12.09 10.92
C GLY A 35 17.07 -11.22 11.10
N GLU A 36 16.11 -11.38 10.20
CA GLU A 36 14.85 -10.66 10.24
C GLU A 36 14.00 -11.10 11.46
N LEU A 37 13.54 -10.12 12.20
CA LEU A 37 12.75 -10.28 13.43
C LEU A 37 11.27 -9.96 13.19
N GLY A 38 10.97 -9.11 12.21
CA GLY A 38 9.61 -8.75 11.85
C GLY A 38 9.54 -7.88 10.62
N ILE A 39 8.36 -7.88 10.01
CA ILE A 39 8.01 -7.10 8.83
C ILE A 39 6.72 -6.33 9.15
N SER A 40 6.66 -5.07 8.72
CA SER A 40 5.44 -4.28 8.64
C SER A 40 5.23 -3.84 7.20
N GLU A 41 4.04 -4.09 6.66
CA GLU A 41 3.60 -3.68 5.34
C GLU A 41 2.50 -2.63 5.53
N ALA A 42 2.66 -1.47 4.90
CA ALA A 42 1.69 -0.40 4.88
C ALA A 42 1.24 -0.15 3.44
N HIS A 43 -0.05 -0.17 3.22
CA HIS A 43 -0.71 0.09 1.95
C HIS A 43 -1.61 1.31 2.12
N LEU A 44 -1.36 2.34 1.32
CA LEU A 44 -2.22 3.52 1.22
C LEU A 44 -2.81 3.55 -0.19
N GLU A 45 -4.12 3.42 -0.26
CA GLU A 45 -4.88 3.63 -1.49
C GLU A 45 -5.65 4.93 -1.37
N THR A 46 -5.53 5.81 -2.36
CA THR A 46 -6.33 7.04 -2.46
C THR A 46 -7.19 6.95 -3.71
N ASP A 47 -8.51 6.93 -3.53
CA ASP A 47 -9.49 6.95 -4.60
C ASP A 47 -10.39 8.20 -4.46
N GLY A 48 -10.13 9.18 -5.32
CA GLY A 48 -10.82 10.48 -5.27
C GLY A 48 -10.60 11.22 -3.95
N ASN A 49 -11.65 11.26 -3.13
CA ASN A 49 -11.65 11.95 -1.82
C ASN A 49 -11.69 10.96 -0.63
N THR A 50 -11.56 9.67 -0.91
CA THR A 50 -11.46 8.60 0.08
C THR A 50 -10.04 8.07 0.08
N TYR A 51 -9.55 7.70 1.25
CA TYR A 51 -8.32 6.96 1.38
C TYR A 51 -8.56 5.73 2.25
N THR A 52 -7.81 4.67 1.97
CA THR A 52 -7.75 3.47 2.79
C THR A 52 -6.31 3.26 3.20
N ILE A 53 -6.09 3.09 4.51
CA ILE A 53 -4.78 2.75 5.07
C ILE A 53 -4.88 1.36 5.65
N GLU A 54 -4.09 0.43 5.12
CA GLU A 54 -3.93 -0.91 5.67
C GLU A 54 -2.50 -1.07 6.19
N VAL A 55 -2.35 -1.54 7.43
CA VAL A 55 -1.04 -1.85 8.03
C VAL A 55 -1.08 -3.26 8.58
N SER A 56 -0.17 -4.09 8.10
CA SER A 56 0.00 -5.49 8.51
C SER A 56 1.39 -5.69 9.09
N ALA A 57 1.47 -6.03 10.37
CA ALA A 57 2.74 -6.31 11.06
C ALA A 57 2.80 -7.78 11.51
N ARG A 58 3.91 -8.45 11.22
CA ARG A 58 4.16 -9.82 11.62
C ARG A 58 5.58 -10.02 12.12
N THR A 59 5.72 -10.93 13.08
CA THR A 59 7.04 -11.36 13.57
C THR A 59 7.58 -12.51 12.73
N THR A 60 8.91 -12.60 12.60
CA THR A 60 9.60 -13.63 11.80
C THR A 60 10.69 -14.32 12.64
N GLY A 61 11.30 -15.37 12.08
CA GLY A 61 12.43 -16.06 12.70
C GLY A 61 12.18 -16.57 14.13
N ILE A 62 13.14 -16.28 15.03
CA ILE A 62 13.03 -16.65 16.45
C ILE A 62 11.92 -15.88 17.16
N VAL A 63 11.71 -14.62 16.79
CA VAL A 63 10.71 -13.75 17.42
C VAL A 63 9.31 -14.26 17.15
N LYS A 64 9.01 -14.79 15.95
CA LYS A 64 7.75 -15.48 15.65
C LYS A 64 7.42 -16.58 16.65
N ARG A 65 8.41 -17.38 17.06
CA ARG A 65 8.18 -18.45 18.05
C ARG A 65 7.94 -17.89 19.44
N LEU A 66 8.73 -16.88 19.83
CA LEU A 66 8.62 -16.25 21.16
C LEU A 66 7.32 -15.44 21.31
N SER A 67 6.80 -14.88 20.22
CA SER A 67 5.57 -14.10 20.16
C SER A 67 4.31 -14.95 19.93
N GLN A 68 4.44 -16.29 19.82
CA GLN A 68 3.36 -17.20 19.45
C GLN A 68 2.69 -16.86 18.11
N ASP A 69 3.50 -16.46 17.13
CA ASP A 69 3.06 -16.07 15.79
C ASP A 69 2.08 -14.90 15.80
N ARG A 70 2.29 -13.94 16.70
CA ARG A 70 1.48 -12.73 16.79
C ARG A 70 1.57 -11.93 15.48
N GLN A 71 0.40 -11.54 15.01
CA GLN A 71 0.18 -10.67 13.86
C GLN A 71 -0.76 -9.53 14.27
N GLU A 72 -0.50 -8.34 13.77
CA GLU A 72 -1.33 -7.16 14.00
C GLU A 72 -1.75 -6.59 12.66
N HIS A 73 -3.02 -6.24 12.56
CA HIS A 73 -3.61 -5.71 11.35
C HIS A 73 -4.48 -4.51 11.71
N TYR A 74 -4.32 -3.43 10.96
CA TYR A 74 -5.08 -2.20 11.12
C TYR A 74 -5.56 -1.71 9.77
N THR A 75 -6.83 -1.31 9.70
CA THR A 75 -7.43 -0.72 8.51
C THR A 75 -8.20 0.53 8.91
N SER A 76 -8.03 1.61 8.17
CA SER A 76 -8.77 2.88 8.32
C SER A 76 -9.23 3.44 7.00
#